data_AF-A0A812ZWP0-F1
#
_entry.id   AF-A0A812ZWP0-F1
#
_cell.length_a   1.000
_cell.length_b   1.000
_cell.length_c   1.000
_cell.angle_alpha   90.00
_cell.angle_beta   90.00
_cell.angle_gamma   90.00
#
_symmetry.space_group_name_H-M   'P 1'
#
loop_
_entity.id
_entity.type
_entity.pdbx_description
1 polymer ?
#
loop_
_entity_poly.entity_id
_entity_poly.type
_entity_poly.pdbx_seq_one_letter_code
_entity_poly.pdbx_strand_id
1 'polypeptide(L)'
;MVPPPGYKFIPRTEHVCQEMGCFECYDIYCERCESKDRRIIELEMRNTELVKHITLLQARLFPRDGQGPGARPNASGAGAGGEPFAYVQSPVAWLAA
;
A
#
# COMPACT_ATOMS: atom_id res chain seq x y z
N MET A 1 34.39 7.26 6.89
CA MET A 1 33.37 6.38 7.50
C MET A 1 33.17 5.16 6.60
N VAL A 2 32.97 3.97 7.16
CA VAL A 2 32.73 2.74 6.37
C VAL A 2 31.25 2.35 6.54
N PRO A 3 30.48 2.17 5.45
CA PRO A 3 29.07 1.80 5.57
C PRO A 3 28.90 0.40 6.17
N PRO A 4 27.81 0.16 6.92
CA PRO A 4 27.44 -1.19 7.35
C PRO A 4 27.28 -2.16 6.17
N PRO A 5 27.44 -3.47 6.38
CA PRO A 5 27.31 -4.45 5.31
C PRO A 5 25.92 -4.38 4.66
N GLY A 6 25.90 -4.38 3.32
CA GLY A 6 24.67 -4.27 2.51
C GLY A 6 24.20 -2.82 2.24
N TYR A 7 24.91 -1.82 2.77
CA TYR A 7 24.67 -0.41 2.48
C TYR A 7 25.82 0.19 1.66
N LYS A 8 25.49 1.11 0.76
CA LYS A 8 26.44 1.90 -0.02
C LYS A 8 26.17 3.37 0.21
N PHE A 9 27.21 4.14 0.53
CA PHE A 9 27.12 5.60 0.61
C PHE A 9 27.51 6.19 -0.74
N ILE A 10 26.58 6.90 -1.36
CA ILE A 10 26.74 7.52 -2.67
C ILE A 10 26.86 9.03 -2.43
N PRO A 11 27.98 9.68 -2.77
CA PRO A 11 28.10 11.13 -2.64
C PRO A 11 27.05 11.83 -3.51
N ARG A 12 26.33 12.81 -2.95
CA ARG A 12 25.36 13.63 -3.71
C ARG A 12 26.06 14.61 -4.67
N THR A 13 27.23 15.08 -4.27
CA THR A 13 28.03 16.10 -4.95
C THR A 13 29.47 15.66 -5.07
N GLU A 14 30.21 16.25 -6.02
CA GLU A 14 31.63 15.97 -6.24
C GLU A 14 32.49 16.34 -5.03
N HIS A 15 32.09 17.38 -4.30
CA HIS A 15 32.71 17.78 -3.03
C HIS A 15 31.87 17.30 -1.85
N VAL A 16 32.49 16.52 -0.97
CA VAL A 16 31.95 16.12 0.33
C VAL A 16 32.66 16.92 1.42
N CYS A 17 31.94 17.36 2.46
CA CYS A 17 32.49 18.25 3.49
C CYS A 17 33.57 17.60 4.39
N GLN A 18 33.77 16.28 4.29
CA GLN A 18 34.69 15.47 5.10
C GLN A 18 34.48 15.54 6.62
N GLU A 19 33.42 16.20 7.08
CA GLU A 19 33.05 16.18 8.49
C GLU A 19 32.62 14.77 8.90
N MET A 20 33.14 14.32 10.03
CA MET A 20 32.83 13.01 10.59
C MET A 20 31.34 12.98 10.98
N GLY A 21 30.55 12.22 10.23
CA GLY A 21 29.13 11.99 10.52
C GLY A 21 28.17 12.86 9.73
N CYS A 22 28.65 13.63 8.75
CA CYS A 22 27.76 14.37 7.87
C CYS A 22 27.04 13.42 6.90
N PHE A 23 25.77 13.14 7.15
CA PHE A 23 24.90 12.33 6.28
C PHE A 23 24.20 13.16 5.20
N GLU A 24 24.27 14.49 5.26
CA GLU A 24 23.64 15.35 4.26
C GLU A 24 24.34 15.26 2.89
N CYS A 25 25.66 15.05 2.89
CA CYS A 25 26.43 14.91 1.65
C CYS A 25 26.30 13.53 0.97
N TYR A 26 25.62 12.57 1.59
CA TYR A 26 25.53 11.20 1.10
C TYR A 26 24.07 10.75 0.93
N ASP A 27 23.82 9.99 -0.13
CA ASP A 27 22.67 9.12 -0.24
C ASP A 27 23.04 7.73 0.25
N ILE A 28 22.14 7.12 1.04
CA ILE A 28 22.34 5.79 1.59
C ILE A 28 21.52 4.80 0.77
N TYR A 29 22.22 3.98 0.00
CA TYR A 29 21.61 2.92 -0.80
C TYR A 29 21.64 1.58 -0.07
N CYS A 30 20.50 0.88 -0.06
CA CYS A 30 20.32 -0.42 0.58
C CYS A 30 19.80 -1.43 -0.45
N GLU A 31 20.63 -2.40 -0.86
CA GLU A 31 20.26 -3.40 -1.88
C GLU A 31 19.06 -4.26 -1.44
N ARG A 32 19.00 -4.58 -0.14
CA ARG A 32 17.89 -5.36 0.42
C ARG A 32 16.59 -4.57 0.48
N CYS A 33 16.67 -3.26 0.66
CA CYS A 33 15.51 -2.38 0.71
C CYS A 33 14.98 -2.18 -0.71
N GLU A 34 15.86 -1.91 -1.66
CA GLU A 34 15.51 -1.73 -3.07
C GLU A 34 14.84 -2.98 -3.68
N SER A 35 15.40 -4.16 -3.41
CA SER A 35 14.79 -5.42 -3.85
C SER A 35 13.43 -5.70 -3.20
N LYS A 36 13.22 -5.30 -1.93
CA LYS A 36 11.93 -5.39 -1.26
C LYS A 36 10.91 -4.43 -1.87
N ASP A 37 11.30 -3.18 -2.14
CA ASP A 37 10.41 -2.16 -2.70
C ASP A 37 9.92 -2.57 -4.10
N ARG A 38 10.81 -3.08 -4.95
CA ARG A 38 10.42 -3.66 -6.26
C ARG A 38 9.39 -4.78 -6.10
N ARG A 39 9.58 -5.65 -5.11
CA ARG A 39 8.68 -6.77 -4.88
C ARG A 39 7.33 -6.31 -4.32
N ILE A 40 7.31 -5.29 -3.47
CA ILE A 40 6.08 -4.70 -2.94
C ILE A 40 5.24 -4.14 -4.09
N ILE A 41 5.83 -3.33 -4.97
CA ILE A 41 5.13 -2.74 -6.13
C ILE A 41 4.54 -3.84 -7.04
N GLU A 42 5.30 -4.90 -7.33
CA GLU A 42 4.81 -6.04 -8.11
C GLU A 42 3.57 -6.71 -7.46
N LEU A 43 3.62 -6.90 -6.13
CA LEU A 43 2.53 -7.51 -5.38
C LEU A 43 1.31 -6.59 -5.29
N GLU A 44 1.51 -5.28 -5.15
CA GLU A 44 0.43 -4.29 -5.12
C GLU A 44 -0.30 -4.20 -6.46
N MET A 45 0.43 -4.24 -7.58
CA MET A 45 -0.17 -4.31 -8.92
C MET A 45 -1.01 -5.58 -9.10
N ARG A 46 -0.47 -6.74 -8.72
CA ARG A 46 -1.20 -8.02 -8.79
C ARG A 46 -2.42 -8.03 -7.88
N ASN A 47 -2.30 -7.49 -6.67
CA ASN A 47 -3.42 -7.40 -5.74
C ASN A 47 -4.52 -6.51 -6.32
N THR A 48 -4.15 -5.35 -6.88
CA THR A 48 -5.10 -4.43 -7.52
C THR A 48 -5.83 -5.08 -8.69
N GLU A 49 -5.13 -5.87 -9.51
CA GLU A 49 -5.73 -6.64 -10.60
C GLU A 49 -6.72 -7.70 -10.07
N LEU A 50 -6.31 -8.49 -9.08
CA LEU A 50 -7.18 -9.49 -8.44
C LEU A 50 -8.44 -8.87 -7.85
N VAL A 51 -8.32 -7.72 -7.17
CA VAL A 51 -9.48 -6.99 -6.62
C VAL A 51 -10.45 -6.61 -7.74
N LYS A 52 -9.97 -6.09 -8.88
CA LYS A 52 -10.84 -5.77 -10.03
C LYS A 52 -11.61 -7.00 -10.53
N HIS A 53 -10.94 -8.14 -10.65
CA HIS A 53 -11.58 -9.39 -11.05
C HIS A 53 -12.63 -9.85 -10.03
N ILE A 54 -12.31 -9.77 -8.74
CA ILE A 54 -13.26 -10.13 -7.67
C ILE A 54 -14.48 -9.22 -7.72
N THR A 55 -14.31 -7.90 -7.87
CA THR A 55 -15.43 -6.95 -7.96
C THR A 55 -16.31 -7.24 -9.17
N LEU A 56 -15.73 -7.54 -10.33
CA LEU A 56 -16.48 -7.91 -11.54
C LEU A 56 -17.26 -9.23 -11.34
N LEU A 57 -16.64 -10.22 -10.70
CA LEU A 57 -17.29 -11.50 -10.41
C LEU A 57 -18.41 -11.34 -9.37
N GLN A 58 -18.19 -10.56 -8.31
CA GLN A 58 -19.20 -10.24 -7.30
C GLN A 58 -20.41 -9.55 -7.92
N ALA A 59 -20.20 -8.58 -8.82
CA ALA A 59 -21.30 -7.91 -9.52
C ALA A 59 -22.12 -8.86 -10.42
N ARG A 60 -21.47 -9.89 -10.98
CA ARG A 60 -22.15 -10.91 -11.80
C ARG A 60 -22.88 -11.97 -10.97
N LEU A 61 -22.32 -12.37 -9.83
CA LEU A 61 -22.86 -13.42 -8.97
C LEU A 61 -23.94 -12.90 -8.00
N PHE A 62 -23.82 -11.64 -7.60
CA PHE A 62 -24.80 -10.93 -6.77
C PHE A 62 -25.28 -9.69 -7.52
N PRO A 63 -26.00 -9.85 -8.65
CA PRO A 63 -26.71 -8.73 -9.23
C PRO A 63 -27.62 -8.16 -8.15
N ARG A 64 -27.58 -6.83 -7.98
CA ARG A 64 -28.36 -6.12 -6.98
C ARG A 64 -29.83 -6.08 -7.47
N ASP A 65 -30.48 -7.24 -7.47
CA ASP A 65 -31.86 -7.45 -7.87
C ASP A 65 -32.78 -6.79 -6.83
N GLY A 66 -32.98 -5.49 -6.97
CA GLY A 66 -33.77 -4.74 -5.99
C GLY A 66 -34.20 -3.33 -6.38
N GLN A 67 -33.74 -2.75 -7.50
CA GLN A 67 -34.32 -1.50 -8.01
C GLN A 67 -35.50 -1.79 -8.94
N GLY A 68 -36.50 -2.52 -8.44
CA GLY A 68 -37.82 -2.62 -9.06
C GLY A 68 -38.72 -1.46 -8.61
N PRO A 69 -39.61 -0.91 -9.46
CA PRO A 69 -40.54 0.13 -9.06
C PRO A 69 -41.63 -0.48 -8.15
N GLY A 70 -41.41 -0.48 -6.83
CA GLY A 70 -42.40 -1.05 -5.90
C GLY A 70 -42.05 -1.16 -4.41
N ALA A 71 -40.93 -0.62 -3.93
CA ALA A 71 -40.60 -0.72 -2.50
C ALA A 71 -41.35 0.33 -1.66
N ARG A 72 -42.38 -0.10 -0.93
CA ARG A 72 -43.09 0.69 0.10
C ARG A 72 -42.11 1.11 1.21
N PRO A 73 -42.28 2.29 1.84
CA PRO A 73 -41.47 2.67 2.99
C PRO A 73 -42.02 1.93 4.21
N ASN A 74 -41.23 1.08 4.85
CA ASN A 74 -41.49 0.75 6.25
C ASN A 74 -40.19 0.75 7.04
N ALA A 75 -40.14 1.69 7.97
CA ALA A 75 -39.09 1.87 8.94
C ALA A 75 -39.16 0.78 10.01
N SER A 76 -38.03 0.15 10.32
CA SER A 76 -37.55 -0.16 11.69
C SER A 76 -36.48 -1.24 11.64
N GLY A 77 -35.23 -0.88 11.96
CA GLY A 77 -34.16 -1.86 12.17
C GLY A 77 -32.78 -1.24 11.96
N ALA A 78 -32.14 -0.86 13.05
CA ALA A 78 -30.81 -0.29 13.10
C ALA A 78 -29.74 -1.17 12.43
N GLY A 79 -28.80 -0.53 11.73
CA GLY A 79 -27.64 -1.19 11.16
C GLY A 79 -26.96 -0.26 10.15
N ALA A 80 -26.07 0.58 10.67
CA ALA A 80 -25.22 1.47 9.90
C ALA A 80 -24.55 0.74 8.72
N GLY A 81 -24.36 1.46 7.62
CA GLY A 81 -23.71 0.97 6.42
C GLY A 81 -22.38 0.29 6.73
N GLY A 82 -22.34 -1.03 6.53
CA GLY A 82 -21.10 -1.79 6.43
C GLY A 82 -20.70 -1.84 4.96
N GLU A 83 -19.83 -0.93 4.55
CA GLU A 83 -19.11 -1.08 3.28
C GLU A 83 -18.37 -2.43 3.29
N PRO A 84 -18.48 -3.28 2.25
CA PRO A 84 -17.81 -4.59 2.23
C PRO A 84 -16.30 -4.49 2.01
N PHE A 85 -15.72 -3.30 2.12
CA PHE A 85 -14.28 -3.03 1.98
C PHE A 85 -13.64 -2.56 3.29
N ALA A 86 -14.28 -2.85 4.43
CA ALA A 86 -13.66 -2.63 5.73
C ALA A 86 -12.38 -3.47 5.86
N TYR A 87 -11.25 -2.78 5.75
CA TYR A 87 -9.89 -3.20 6.09
C TYR A 87 -9.20 -4.23 5.18
N VAL A 88 -8.69 -3.75 4.03
CA VAL A 88 -7.34 -4.20 3.61
C VAL A 88 -6.36 -3.51 4.57
N GLN A 89 -6.17 -4.12 5.74
CA GLN A 89 -5.19 -3.68 6.72
C GLN A 89 -3.80 -4.00 6.16
N SER A 90 -3.19 -3.05 5.44
CA SER A 90 -1.80 -3.17 5.01
C SER A 90 -0.92 -3.25 6.26
N PRO A 91 -0.07 -4.29 6.42
CA PRO A 91 0.84 -4.42 7.56
C PRO A 91 1.82 -3.26 7.72
N VAL A 92 1.96 -2.41 6.71
CA VAL A 92 2.89 -1.27 6.70
C VAL A 92 2.43 -0.15 7.66
N ALA A 93 1.13 -0.03 7.93
CA ALA A 93 0.61 1.03 8.80
C ALA A 93 0.89 0.81 10.31
N TRP A 94 1.24 -0.41 10.73
CA TRP A 94 1.49 -0.76 12.14
C TRP A 94 2.93 -0.53 12.61
N LEU A 95 3.87 -0.26 11.71
CA LEU A 95 5.28 -0.04 12.05
C LEU A 95 5.63 1.43 12.30
N ALA A 96 4.65 2.34 12.28
CA ALA A 96 4.83 3.78 12.44
C ALA A 96 4.10 4.37 13.66
N ALA A 97 3.78 3.55 14.67
CA ALA A 97 3.21 3.99 15.94
C ALA A 97 4.11 3.60 17.11
#